data_AF-A0A7C6D8P1-F1
#
_entry.id   AF-A0A7C6D8P1-F1
#
_cell.length_a   1.000
_cell.length_b   1.000
_cell.length_c   1.000
_cell.angle_alpha   90.00
_cell.angle_beta   90.00
_cell.angle_gamma   90.00
#
_symmetry.space_group_name_H-M   'P 1'
#
loop_
_entity.id
_entity.type
_entity.pdbx_description
1 polymer ?
#
loop_
_entity_poly.entity_id
_entity_poly.type
_entity_poly.pdbx_seq_one_letter_code
_entity_poly.pdbx_strand_id
1 'polypeptide(L)'
;MNTTETDTKIRDLFDRQFWDSLHTGILNSKFSKEDILSYVEKSFMFSLFCRGASHKELSVFKSILNFKNLGFVILFEFLPKEETEIIDFDIDELSMYYFIKNELKGISAVIGPMIHNRFCLLVTDDAYTQVSANDLISNSIAIAENLLKSIENKIQTKLAAGIGNVHSIHSIYTSYFEALSCIQYCNPGEIIHVNDLVKHDKYYNFEYKEAEKNMIEAVRLRKPESYNYFLIMMNRISQLNDAAKRNKIIEALVLSSHASRIGSMNEMDYFDYTSHISSLMSLRGQQLIEWAFQQFLDITGQVKKRNTIDYSNKIVQATKEYLEAHYTEEISLEDVAEYVNISPQYFSKLIKKHTGFNFIDWLSMLRVNKAKELLTNSNLTVKEVCYMVGYKDPNYFSRIFKKKIGLTPSEYIKKNTFS
;
A
#
# COMPACT_ATOMS: atom_id res chain seq x y z
N MET A 1 -2.20 64.86 -39.92
CA MET A 1 -1.67 63.65 -39.28
C MET A 1 -1.46 63.98 -37.81
N ASN A 2 -2.43 63.72 -36.94
CA ASN A 2 -2.31 63.95 -35.47
C ASN A 2 -3.31 63.07 -34.69
N THR A 3 -3.67 61.91 -35.23
CA THR A 3 -4.69 61.01 -34.65
C THR A 3 -4.08 59.86 -33.86
N THR A 4 -2.76 59.64 -33.93
CA THR A 4 -2.11 58.49 -33.28
C THR A 4 -1.64 58.75 -31.85
N GLU A 5 -1.30 59.99 -31.47
CA GLU A 5 -0.84 60.27 -30.09
C GLU A 5 -1.98 60.39 -29.07
N THR A 6 -3.16 60.89 -29.48
CA THR A 6 -4.34 61.02 -28.60
C THR A 6 -4.93 59.66 -28.23
N ASP A 7 -4.94 58.69 -29.16
CA ASP A 7 -5.49 57.36 -28.89
C ASP A 7 -4.64 56.55 -27.91
N THR A 8 -3.30 56.65 -27.96
CA THR A 8 -2.41 55.99 -26.98
C THR A 8 -2.56 56.57 -25.57
N LYS A 9 -2.68 57.90 -25.44
CA LYS A 9 -2.90 58.54 -24.13
C LYS A 9 -4.27 58.20 -23.53
N ILE A 10 -5.31 58.10 -24.35
CA ILE A 10 -6.66 57.72 -23.90
C ILE A 10 -6.68 56.25 -23.45
N ARG A 11 -5.96 55.37 -24.15
CA ARG A 11 -5.83 53.95 -23.77
C ARG A 11 -5.08 53.76 -22.46
N ASP A 12 -3.95 54.45 -22.26
CA ASP A 12 -3.19 54.41 -21.00
C ASP A 12 -3.95 55.02 -19.81
N LEU A 13 -4.78 56.05 -20.06
CA LEU A 13 -5.67 56.65 -19.05
C LEU A 13 -6.83 55.71 -18.67
N PHE A 14 -7.41 55.01 -19.65
CA PHE A 14 -8.44 54.01 -19.42
C PHE A 14 -7.90 52.79 -18.67
N ASP A 15 -6.69 52.33 -19.00
CA ASP A 15 -6.04 51.24 -18.26
C ASP A 15 -5.74 51.67 -16.83
N ARG A 16 -5.17 52.87 -16.60
CA ARG A 16 -4.95 53.36 -15.23
C ARG A 16 -6.24 53.53 -14.44
N GLN A 17 -7.28 54.14 -15.01
CA GLN A 17 -8.56 54.28 -14.32
C GLN A 17 -9.24 52.93 -14.07
N PHE A 18 -9.10 51.98 -14.98
CA PHE A 18 -9.57 50.61 -14.77
C PHE A 18 -8.81 49.94 -13.63
N TRP A 19 -7.48 50.00 -13.61
CA TRP A 19 -6.66 49.42 -12.54
C TRP A 19 -6.86 50.14 -11.20
N ASP A 20 -6.98 51.47 -11.19
CA ASP A 20 -7.28 52.24 -9.98
C ASP A 20 -8.71 51.97 -9.50
N SER A 21 -9.69 51.82 -10.39
CA SER A 21 -11.07 51.44 -10.04
C SER A 21 -11.16 49.98 -9.60
N LEU A 22 -10.34 49.09 -10.14
CA LEU A 22 -10.23 47.69 -9.72
C LEU A 22 -9.52 47.62 -8.37
N HIS A 23 -8.44 48.37 -8.17
CA HIS A 23 -7.70 48.45 -6.91
C HIS A 23 -8.58 49.08 -5.81
N THR A 24 -9.28 50.16 -6.13
CA THR A 24 -10.26 50.80 -5.23
C THR A 24 -11.48 49.90 -5.03
N GLY A 25 -11.91 49.14 -6.05
CA GLY A 25 -13.00 48.16 -5.97
C GLY A 25 -12.65 46.92 -5.14
N ILE A 26 -11.41 46.43 -5.21
CA ILE A 26 -10.85 45.34 -4.41
C ILE A 26 -10.62 45.80 -2.95
N LEU A 27 -10.23 47.06 -2.75
CA LEU A 27 -10.12 47.64 -1.41
C LEU A 27 -11.49 48.03 -0.81
N ASN A 28 -12.49 48.36 -1.64
CA ASN A 28 -13.86 48.71 -1.23
C ASN A 28 -14.80 47.49 -1.14
N SER A 29 -14.45 46.36 -1.75
CA SER A 29 -15.10 45.09 -1.44
C SER A 29 -14.82 44.74 0.02
N LYS A 30 -15.86 44.32 0.76
CA LYS A 30 -15.81 43.95 2.18
C LYS A 30 -15.00 42.66 2.41
N PHE A 31 -13.74 42.60 2.01
CA PHE A 31 -12.84 41.53 2.38
C PHE A 31 -12.23 41.86 3.73
N SER A 32 -12.40 40.96 4.69
CA SER A 32 -11.68 41.04 5.95
C SER A 32 -10.18 40.81 5.72
N LYS A 33 -9.36 41.25 6.67
CA LYS A 33 -7.92 40.94 6.67
C LYS A 33 -7.65 39.43 6.60
N GLU A 34 -8.55 38.63 7.15
CA GLU A 34 -8.45 37.17 7.19
C GLU A 34 -8.78 36.53 5.84
N ASP A 35 -9.72 37.11 5.07
CA ASP A 35 -10.01 36.68 3.69
C ASP A 35 -8.77 36.85 2.82
N ILE A 36 -8.14 38.04 2.87
CA ILE A 36 -6.92 38.32 2.11
C ILE A 36 -5.80 37.36 2.53
N LEU A 37 -5.65 37.11 3.83
CA LEU A 37 -4.65 36.17 4.34
C LEU A 37 -4.89 34.76 3.79
N SER A 38 -6.14 34.30 3.72
CA SER A 38 -6.49 33.00 3.13
C SER A 38 -5.98 32.88 1.69
N TYR A 39 -6.24 33.89 0.85
CA TYR A 39 -5.75 33.90 -0.53
C TYR A 39 -4.22 33.91 -0.63
N VAL A 40 -3.53 34.65 0.26
CA VAL A 40 -2.06 34.67 0.29
C VAL A 40 -1.49 33.32 0.70
N GLU A 41 -2.04 32.68 1.74
CA GLU A 41 -1.62 31.33 2.18
C GLU A 41 -1.78 30.30 1.06
N LYS A 42 -2.95 30.29 0.41
CA LYS A 42 -3.25 29.39 -0.71
C LYS A 42 -2.33 29.63 -1.91
N SER A 43 -2.11 30.90 -2.28
CA SER A 43 -1.21 31.27 -3.38
C SER A 43 0.24 30.88 -3.10
N PHE A 44 0.71 31.09 -1.87
CA PHE A 44 2.03 30.66 -1.43
C PHE A 44 2.21 29.16 -1.58
N MET A 45 1.30 28.37 -1.00
CA MET A 45 1.38 26.90 -1.03
C MET A 45 1.31 26.38 -2.48
N PHE A 46 0.46 26.96 -3.32
CA PHE A 46 0.43 26.61 -4.74
C PHE A 46 1.76 26.93 -5.45
N SER A 47 2.32 28.11 -5.22
CA SER A 47 3.62 28.50 -5.80
C SER A 47 4.75 27.58 -5.35
N LEU A 48 4.74 27.21 -4.06
CA LEU A 48 5.75 26.37 -3.45
C LEU A 48 5.82 24.98 -4.08
N PHE A 49 4.67 24.37 -4.40
CA PHE A 49 4.62 23.00 -4.89
C PHE A 49 4.58 22.86 -6.42
N CYS A 50 3.91 23.77 -7.13
CA CYS A 50 3.67 23.60 -8.56
C CYS A 50 4.66 24.37 -9.45
N ARG A 51 5.23 25.47 -8.96
CA ARG A 51 6.09 26.37 -9.76
C ARG A 51 7.54 26.41 -9.27
N GLY A 52 7.75 26.06 -7.99
CA GLY A 52 8.97 26.41 -7.27
C GLY A 52 8.96 27.91 -6.97
N ALA A 53 9.31 28.28 -5.73
CA ALA A 53 9.40 29.68 -5.33
C ALA A 53 10.86 30.12 -5.32
N SER A 54 11.16 31.26 -5.93
CA SER A 54 12.49 31.88 -5.81
C SER A 54 12.77 32.28 -4.36
N HIS A 55 14.05 32.39 -3.98
CA HIS A 55 14.43 32.88 -2.64
C HIS A 55 13.78 34.22 -2.30
N LYS A 56 13.62 35.10 -3.29
CA LYS A 56 12.97 36.40 -3.13
C LYS A 56 11.49 36.25 -2.82
N GLU A 57 10.76 35.41 -3.56
CA GLU A 57 9.34 35.14 -3.27
C GLU A 57 9.14 34.49 -1.91
N LEU A 58 9.96 33.48 -1.57
CA LEU A 58 9.93 32.85 -0.24
C LEU A 58 10.13 33.88 0.88
N SER A 59 11.05 34.83 0.71
CA SER A 59 11.27 35.90 1.71
C SER A 59 10.08 36.83 1.86
N VAL A 60 9.38 37.15 0.76
CA VAL A 60 8.16 37.97 0.77
C VAL A 60 7.05 37.22 1.50
N PHE A 61 6.78 35.97 1.12
CA PHE A 61 5.76 35.16 1.79
C PHE A 61 6.10 34.93 3.26
N LYS A 62 7.37 34.72 3.61
CA LYS A 62 7.81 34.61 5.00
C LYS A 62 7.49 35.87 5.79
N SER A 63 7.72 37.05 5.21
CA SER A 63 7.41 38.32 5.87
C SER A 63 5.90 38.53 6.05
N ILE A 64 5.08 38.10 5.10
CA ILE A 64 3.61 38.30 5.14
C ILE A 64 2.96 37.28 6.09
N LEU A 65 3.35 36.01 5.99
CA LEU A 65 2.75 34.89 6.71
C LEU A 65 3.44 34.58 8.04
N ASN A 66 4.61 35.19 8.30
CA ASN A 66 5.41 35.01 9.52
C ASN A 66 5.76 33.53 9.85
N PHE A 67 5.92 32.70 8.82
CA PHE A 67 6.33 31.30 8.99
C PHE A 67 7.85 31.19 9.26
N LYS A 68 8.26 30.03 9.79
CA LYS A 68 9.63 29.77 10.25
C LYS A 68 10.50 29.06 9.21
N ASN A 69 11.81 28.93 9.47
CA ASN A 69 12.75 28.39 8.48
C ASN A 69 12.69 26.87 8.32
N LEU A 70 12.20 26.18 9.35
CA LEU A 70 11.99 24.74 9.33
C LEU A 70 10.51 24.43 9.42
N GLY A 71 10.10 23.36 8.76
CA GLY A 71 8.73 22.91 8.80
C GLY A 71 8.54 21.54 8.19
N PHE A 72 7.33 21.02 8.33
CA PHE A 72 6.89 19.78 7.71
C PHE A 72 5.49 19.96 7.13
N VAL A 73 5.14 19.10 6.20
CA VAL A 73 3.84 19.11 5.52
C VAL A 73 2.99 17.95 6.01
N ILE A 74 1.73 18.26 6.33
CA ILE A 74 0.67 17.28 6.51
C ILE A 74 -0.26 17.38 5.31
N LEU A 75 -0.47 16.29 4.61
CA LEU A 75 -1.42 16.20 3.51
C LEU A 75 -2.66 15.47 3.99
N PHE A 76 -3.81 16.12 3.94
CA PHE A 76 -5.09 15.51 4.27
C PHE A 76 -5.84 15.13 3.00
N GLU A 77 -6.50 13.97 3.03
CA GLU A 77 -7.37 13.49 1.97
C GLU A 77 -8.75 13.15 2.53
N PHE A 78 -9.79 13.76 1.95
CA PHE A 78 -11.18 13.42 2.21
C PHE A 78 -11.54 12.13 1.46
N LEU A 79 -12.12 11.19 2.19
CA LEU A 79 -12.49 9.87 1.71
C LEU A 79 -14.02 9.74 1.76
N PRO A 80 -14.71 9.82 0.59
CA PRO A 80 -16.16 9.79 0.55
C PRO A 80 -16.72 8.44 1.02
N LYS A 81 -17.95 8.46 1.55
CA LYS A 81 -18.64 7.26 2.07
C LYS A 81 -19.11 6.31 0.96
N GLU A 82 -19.41 6.83 -0.23
CA GLU A 82 -19.86 6.06 -1.41
C GLU A 82 -19.04 6.45 -2.64
N GLU A 83 -18.78 5.48 -3.54
CA GLU A 83 -17.88 5.64 -4.69
C GLU A 83 -18.47 6.47 -5.85
N THR A 84 -19.75 6.88 -5.78
CA THR A 84 -20.49 7.39 -6.94
C THR A 84 -20.97 8.84 -6.86
N GLU A 85 -20.75 9.55 -5.76
CA GLU A 85 -21.01 10.98 -5.78
C GLU A 85 -19.69 11.70 -5.99
N ILE A 86 -19.64 12.53 -7.05
CA ILE A 86 -18.81 13.74 -7.05
C ILE A 86 -18.81 14.23 -5.61
N ILE A 87 -17.63 14.44 -5.01
CA ILE A 87 -17.61 15.09 -3.70
C ILE A 87 -18.14 16.48 -3.98
N ASP A 88 -19.46 16.62 -3.87
CA ASP A 88 -20.14 17.89 -3.81
C ASP A 88 -19.75 18.40 -2.44
N PHE A 89 -18.55 18.97 -2.41
CA PHE A 89 -18.14 19.84 -1.35
C PHE A 89 -19.11 21.01 -1.44
N ASP A 90 -20.33 20.84 -0.91
CA ASP A 90 -21.19 21.93 -0.42
C ASP A 90 -20.55 22.53 0.85
N ILE A 91 -19.22 22.56 0.83
CA ILE A 91 -18.30 23.03 1.83
C ILE A 91 -17.84 24.37 1.30
N ASP A 92 -18.36 25.43 1.90
CA ASP A 92 -17.78 26.75 1.72
C ASP A 92 -16.30 26.70 2.14
N GLU A 93 -15.40 26.78 1.15
CA GLU A 93 -13.96 26.65 1.34
C GLU A 93 -13.43 27.72 2.32
N LEU A 94 -14.07 28.90 2.34
CA LEU A 94 -13.76 29.95 3.32
C LEU A 94 -14.17 29.53 4.73
N SER A 95 -15.40 29.03 4.93
CA SER A 95 -15.83 28.51 6.25
C SER A 95 -14.90 27.42 6.79
N MET A 96 -14.39 26.54 5.92
CA MET A 96 -13.44 25.52 6.33
C MET A 96 -12.07 26.08 6.66
N TYR A 97 -11.58 27.04 5.87
CA TYR A 97 -10.34 27.74 6.19
C TYR A 97 -10.43 28.38 7.59
N TYR A 98 -11.51 29.08 7.89
CA TYR A 98 -11.73 29.68 9.21
C TYR A 98 -11.79 28.66 10.34
N PHE A 99 -12.49 27.55 10.11
CA PHE A 99 -12.54 26.44 11.06
C PHE A 99 -11.15 25.87 11.34
N ILE A 100 -10.40 25.49 10.30
CA ILE A 100 -9.04 24.94 10.42
C ILE A 100 -8.12 25.94 11.10
N LYS A 101 -8.19 27.23 10.74
CA LYS A 101 -7.38 28.28 11.36
C LYS A 101 -7.68 28.43 12.86
N ASN A 102 -8.94 28.27 13.27
CA ASN A 102 -9.33 28.29 14.67
C ASN A 102 -8.77 27.09 15.45
N GLU A 103 -8.83 25.88 14.89
CA GLU A 103 -8.28 24.66 15.50
C GLU A 103 -6.75 24.72 15.65
N LEU A 104 -6.08 25.47 14.78
CA LEU A 104 -4.62 25.64 14.78
C LEU A 104 -4.15 26.88 15.57
N LYS A 105 -5.00 27.47 16.41
CA LYS A 105 -4.60 28.62 17.25
C LYS A 105 -3.39 28.26 18.13
N GLY A 106 -2.33 29.06 18.00
CA GLY A 106 -1.07 28.86 18.71
C GLY A 106 -0.04 28.01 17.96
N ILE A 107 -0.41 27.44 16.81
CA ILE A 107 0.50 26.72 15.92
C ILE A 107 0.85 27.63 14.74
N SER A 108 2.14 27.80 14.44
CA SER A 108 2.56 28.54 13.25
C SER A 108 2.37 27.65 12.02
N ALA A 109 1.22 27.83 11.37
CA ALA A 109 0.76 27.00 10.28
C ALA A 109 0.18 27.81 9.12
N VAL A 110 0.41 27.31 7.91
CA VAL A 110 -0.07 27.86 6.63
C VAL A 110 -0.94 26.82 5.92
N ILE A 111 -2.16 27.19 5.55
CA ILE A 111 -3.16 26.30 4.96
C ILE A 111 -3.12 26.46 3.43
N GLY A 112 -2.91 25.35 2.72
CA GLY A 112 -2.93 25.33 1.27
C GLY A 112 -4.35 25.28 0.68
N PRO A 113 -4.48 25.49 -0.64
CA PRO A 113 -5.77 25.40 -1.31
C PRO A 113 -6.29 23.97 -1.30
N MET A 114 -7.61 23.82 -1.40
CA MET A 114 -8.21 22.51 -1.66
C MET A 114 -8.04 22.16 -3.15
N ILE A 115 -7.36 21.05 -3.43
CA ILE A 115 -7.14 20.52 -4.78
C ILE A 115 -7.75 19.13 -4.83
N HIS A 116 -8.80 18.96 -5.64
CA HIS A 116 -9.66 17.78 -5.63
C HIS A 116 -10.21 17.51 -4.22
N ASN A 117 -9.92 16.35 -3.65
CA ASN A 117 -10.33 15.92 -2.32
C ASN A 117 -9.23 16.09 -1.27
N ARG A 118 -8.23 16.96 -1.51
CA ARG A 118 -7.06 17.10 -0.65
C ARG A 118 -6.78 18.54 -0.32
N PHE A 119 -6.24 18.77 0.87
CA PHE A 119 -5.61 20.03 1.22
C PHE A 119 -4.33 19.74 2.00
N CYS A 120 -3.41 20.70 1.99
CA CYS A 120 -2.13 20.57 2.66
C CYS A 120 -1.99 21.61 3.77
N LEU A 121 -1.30 21.22 4.82
CA LEU A 121 -0.96 22.06 5.96
C LEU A 121 0.55 22.10 6.10
N LEU A 122 1.13 23.28 6.01
CA LEU A 122 2.53 23.50 6.34
C LEU A 122 2.61 23.97 7.79
N VAL A 123 3.30 23.21 8.65
CA VAL A 123 3.58 23.58 10.03
C VAL A 123 5.04 23.98 10.13
N THR A 124 5.33 25.15 10.72
CA THR A 124 6.69 25.69 10.80
C THR A 124 7.07 26.06 12.22
N ASP A 125 8.29 25.76 12.63
CA ASP A 125 8.88 26.23 13.87
C ASP A 125 10.41 26.29 13.76
N ASP A 126 11.03 27.37 14.24
CA ASP A 126 12.50 27.46 14.29
C ASP A 126 13.06 26.62 15.45
N ALA A 127 12.25 26.28 16.47
CA ALA A 127 12.66 25.47 17.61
C ALA A 127 12.92 24.00 17.28
N TYR A 128 12.51 23.52 16.09
CA TYR A 128 12.67 22.12 15.70
C TYR A 128 14.12 21.62 15.69
N THR A 129 15.12 22.50 15.58
CA THR A 129 16.55 22.10 15.72
C THR A 129 16.91 21.58 17.11
N GLN A 130 16.13 21.93 18.14
CA GLN A 130 16.40 21.62 19.54
C GLN A 130 15.58 20.42 20.07
N VAL A 131 14.67 19.90 19.24
CA VAL A 131 13.74 18.84 19.60
C VAL A 131 14.25 17.51 19.04
N SER A 132 14.09 16.42 19.80
CA SER A 132 14.50 15.10 19.33
C SER A 132 13.64 14.65 18.14
N ALA A 133 14.19 13.82 17.26
CA ALA A 133 13.46 13.32 16.09
C ALA A 133 12.17 12.58 16.47
N ASN A 134 12.16 11.81 17.57
CA ASN A 134 10.98 11.08 18.03
C ASN A 134 9.89 12.01 18.56
N ASP A 135 10.28 13.10 19.23
CA ASP A 135 9.33 14.09 19.74
C ASP A 135 8.73 14.89 18.58
N LEU A 136 9.52 15.23 17.56
CA LEU A 136 9.02 15.86 16.33
C LEU A 136 7.95 14.99 15.63
N ILE A 137 8.20 13.68 15.51
CA ILE A 137 7.25 12.73 14.93
C ILE A 137 5.97 12.69 15.78
N SER A 138 6.09 12.51 17.09
CA SER A 138 4.95 12.42 18.01
C SER A 138 4.10 13.69 18.00
N ASN A 139 4.75 14.86 17.97
CA ASN A 139 4.08 16.16 17.87
C ASN A 139 3.36 16.34 16.53
N SER A 140 4.00 15.96 15.42
CA SER A 140 3.39 16.04 14.09
C SER A 140 2.12 15.18 13.97
N ILE A 141 2.17 13.96 14.53
CA ILE A 141 1.03 13.04 14.58
C ILE A 141 -0.08 13.62 15.46
N ALA A 142 0.25 14.17 16.63
CA ALA A 142 -0.73 14.78 17.53
C ALA A 142 -1.46 15.97 16.88
N ILE A 143 -0.75 16.83 16.14
CA ILE A 143 -1.35 17.94 15.38
C ILE A 143 -2.31 17.40 14.31
N ALA A 144 -1.88 16.39 13.56
CA ALA A 144 -2.70 15.77 12.52
C ALA A 144 -3.95 15.10 13.11
N GLU A 145 -3.81 14.34 14.20
CA GLU A 145 -4.91 13.64 14.86
C GLU A 145 -5.98 14.59 15.38
N ASN A 146 -5.57 15.67 16.05
CA ASN A 146 -6.50 16.66 16.59
C ASN A 146 -7.29 17.32 15.47
N LEU A 147 -6.60 17.78 14.42
CA LEU A 147 -7.26 18.42 13.29
C LEU A 147 -8.16 17.46 12.52
N LEU A 148 -7.70 16.22 12.29
CA LEU A 148 -8.48 15.17 11.62
C LEU A 148 -9.80 14.93 12.37
N LYS A 149 -9.74 14.68 13.68
CA LYS A 149 -10.93 14.46 14.53
C LYS A 149 -11.88 15.66 14.48
N SER A 150 -11.36 16.88 14.59
CA SER A 150 -12.17 18.10 14.54
C SER A 150 -12.89 18.26 13.19
N ILE A 151 -12.20 18.02 12.07
CA ILE A 151 -12.79 18.10 10.74
C ILE A 151 -13.84 17.00 10.55
N GLU A 152 -13.52 15.73 10.84
CA GLU A 152 -14.46 14.61 10.69
C GLU A 152 -15.77 14.85 11.46
N ASN A 153 -15.69 15.42 12.66
CA ASN A 153 -16.85 15.77 13.47
C ASN A 153 -17.73 16.86 12.83
N LYS A 154 -17.11 17.81 12.11
CA LYS A 154 -17.82 18.91 11.45
C LYS A 154 -18.52 18.47 10.17
N ILE A 155 -17.86 17.66 9.33
CA ILE A 155 -18.31 17.36 7.96
C ILE A 155 -18.82 15.93 7.76
N GLN A 156 -18.80 15.09 8.82
CA GLN A 156 -19.26 13.70 8.82
C GLN A 156 -18.65 12.81 7.71
N THR A 157 -17.50 13.19 7.18
CA THR A 157 -16.74 12.48 6.15
C THR A 157 -15.42 12.04 6.74
N LYS A 158 -14.93 10.86 6.36
CA LYS A 158 -13.66 10.35 6.86
C LYS A 158 -12.49 11.01 6.16
N LEU A 159 -11.40 11.21 6.89
CA LEU A 159 -10.15 11.74 6.38
C LEU A 159 -9.03 10.74 6.56
N ALA A 160 -8.01 10.84 5.74
CA ALA A 160 -6.69 10.28 5.99
C ALA A 160 -5.65 11.38 6.00
N ALA A 161 -4.52 11.17 6.67
CA ALA A 161 -3.40 12.10 6.61
C ALA A 161 -2.04 11.43 6.40
N GLY A 162 -1.23 12.02 5.53
CA GLY A 162 0.18 11.69 5.36
C GLY A 162 1.05 12.78 5.93
N ILE A 163 2.14 12.43 6.63
CA ILE A 163 3.05 13.39 7.25
C ILE A 163 4.48 13.19 6.74
N GLY A 164 5.09 14.26 6.25
CA GLY A 164 6.50 14.29 5.86
C GLY A 164 7.44 14.65 7.02
N ASN A 165 8.74 14.49 6.80
CA ASN A 165 9.76 14.90 7.75
C ASN A 165 9.90 16.44 7.81
N VAL A 166 10.59 16.91 8.84
CA VAL A 166 11.02 18.30 8.95
C VAL A 166 12.13 18.59 7.95
N HIS A 167 11.93 19.62 7.14
CA HIS A 167 12.87 20.10 6.14
C HIS A 167 13.06 21.62 6.28
N SER A 168 14.09 22.16 5.63
CA SER A 168 14.18 23.60 5.42
C SER A 168 13.03 24.06 4.53
N ILE A 169 12.53 25.28 4.76
CA ILE A 169 11.50 25.88 3.91
C ILE A 169 11.91 25.94 2.43
N HIS A 170 13.22 25.99 2.14
CA HIS A 170 13.75 25.97 0.78
C HIS A 170 13.64 24.59 0.10
N SER A 171 13.56 23.51 0.87
CA SER A 171 13.46 22.12 0.39
C SER A 171 12.17 21.44 0.85
N ILE A 172 11.17 22.22 1.27
CA ILE A 172 9.94 21.74 1.89
C ILE A 172 9.06 20.89 0.97
N TYR A 173 9.23 21.04 -0.36
CA TYR A 173 8.60 20.15 -1.34
C TYR A 173 8.96 18.68 -1.09
N THR A 174 10.12 18.38 -0.49
CA THR A 174 10.50 17.02 -0.08
C THR A 174 9.52 16.48 0.95
N SER A 175 9.16 17.28 1.97
CA SER A 175 8.15 16.92 2.98
C SER A 175 6.79 16.67 2.34
N TYR A 176 6.41 17.45 1.33
CA TYR A 176 5.17 17.23 0.58
C TYR A 176 5.16 15.89 -0.16
N PHE A 177 6.23 15.54 -0.89
CA PHE A 177 6.30 14.24 -1.58
C PHE A 177 6.35 13.06 -0.60
N GLU A 178 7.01 13.23 0.54
CA GLU A 178 6.99 12.26 1.64
C GLU A 178 5.56 12.06 2.15
N ALA A 179 4.84 13.12 2.50
CA ALA A 179 3.44 13.07 2.93
C ALA A 179 2.53 12.44 1.86
N LEU A 180 2.73 12.78 0.58
CA LEU A 180 1.99 12.23 -0.54
C LEU A 180 2.21 10.72 -0.70
N SER A 181 3.42 10.22 -0.42
CA SER A 181 3.72 8.79 -0.47
C SER A 181 2.95 8.01 0.61
N CYS A 182 2.77 8.59 1.81
CA CYS A 182 1.99 8.01 2.91
C CYS A 182 0.53 7.77 2.55
N ILE A 183 -0.08 8.67 1.78
CA ILE A 183 -1.49 8.57 1.42
C ILE A 183 -1.84 7.23 0.78
N GLN A 184 -0.92 6.62 0.00
CA GLN A 184 -1.14 5.33 -0.66
C GLN A 184 -1.31 4.16 0.33
N TYR A 185 -0.92 4.35 1.59
CA TYR A 185 -0.98 3.35 2.65
C TYR A 185 -2.07 3.67 3.69
N CYS A 186 -2.64 4.88 3.69
CA CYS A 186 -3.65 5.26 4.67
C CYS A 186 -5.03 4.71 4.32
N ASN A 187 -5.70 4.10 5.29
CA ASN A 187 -7.14 3.81 5.26
C ASN A 187 -7.96 4.97 5.85
N PRO A 188 -9.30 4.97 5.72
CA PRO A 188 -10.16 6.00 6.32
C PRO A 188 -9.95 6.14 7.84
N GLY A 189 -9.62 7.35 8.28
CA GLY A 189 -9.32 7.71 9.67
C GLY A 189 -7.85 7.53 10.08
N GLU A 190 -6.98 7.02 9.19
CA GLU A 190 -5.58 6.75 9.51
C GLU A 190 -4.65 7.92 9.20
N ILE A 191 -3.58 7.99 9.99
CA ILE A 191 -2.49 8.95 9.86
C ILE A 191 -1.19 8.17 9.80
N ILE A 192 -0.39 8.42 8.77
CA ILE A 192 0.90 7.75 8.58
C ILE A 192 2.00 8.80 8.41
N HIS A 193 3.05 8.67 9.23
CA HIS A 193 4.27 9.45 9.10
C HIS A 193 5.27 8.73 8.18
N VAL A 194 6.00 9.46 7.34
CA VAL A 194 6.89 8.86 6.32
C VAL A 194 7.95 7.93 6.91
N ASN A 195 8.43 8.20 8.13
CA ASN A 195 9.38 7.31 8.82
C ASN A 195 8.84 5.90 9.10
N ASP A 196 7.52 5.72 9.13
CA ASP A 196 6.91 4.40 9.22
C ASP A 196 6.97 3.65 7.88
N LEU A 197 7.11 4.37 6.75
CA LEU A 197 7.31 3.80 5.41
C LEU A 197 8.76 3.49 5.07
N VAL A 198 9.72 4.32 5.51
CA VAL A 198 11.14 4.23 5.11
C VAL A 198 11.78 2.88 5.50
N LYS A 199 11.25 2.20 6.51
CA LYS A 199 11.67 0.84 6.90
C LYS A 199 11.17 -0.27 5.95
N HIS A 200 10.25 0.04 5.03
CA HIS A 200 9.65 -0.90 4.09
C HIS A 200 9.97 -0.55 2.62
N ASP A 201 10.12 0.71 2.23
CA ASP A 201 10.12 1.08 0.79
C ASP A 201 11.38 0.70 -0.03
N LYS A 202 12.60 0.77 0.52
CA LYS A 202 13.83 0.62 -0.29
C LYS A 202 14.02 -0.78 -0.89
N TYR A 203 13.66 -1.84 -0.16
CA TYR A 203 13.72 -3.21 -0.67
C TYR A 203 12.47 -3.57 -1.51
N TYR A 204 11.30 -3.03 -1.16
CA TYR A 204 10.04 -3.35 -1.83
C TYR A 204 9.97 -2.79 -3.25
N ASN A 205 10.45 -1.56 -3.47
CA ASN A 205 10.37 -0.90 -4.78
C ASN A 205 11.35 -1.51 -5.80
N PHE A 206 12.54 -1.94 -5.35
CA PHE A 206 13.51 -2.63 -6.21
C PHE A 206 12.96 -3.98 -6.69
N GLU A 207 12.45 -4.80 -5.75
CA GLU A 207 11.88 -6.10 -6.07
C GLU A 207 10.62 -6.01 -6.94
N TYR A 208 9.77 -5.00 -6.76
CA TYR A 208 8.59 -4.80 -7.60
C TYR A 208 8.98 -4.50 -9.05
N LYS A 209 9.91 -3.57 -9.28
CA LYS A 209 10.37 -3.21 -10.62
C LYS A 209 11.06 -4.38 -11.33
N GLU A 210 11.83 -5.16 -10.59
CA GLU A 210 12.46 -6.36 -11.14
C GLU A 210 11.43 -7.44 -11.50
N ALA A 211 10.46 -7.68 -10.61
CA ALA A 211 9.36 -8.62 -10.88
C ALA A 211 8.50 -8.16 -12.07
N GLU A 212 8.20 -6.87 -12.20
CA GLU A 212 7.47 -6.32 -13.35
C GLU A 212 8.20 -6.58 -14.67
N LYS A 213 9.50 -6.26 -14.73
CA LYS A 213 10.32 -6.51 -15.91
C LYS A 213 10.31 -7.99 -16.30
N ASN A 214 10.54 -8.86 -15.32
CA ASN A 214 10.59 -10.31 -15.55
C ASN A 214 9.21 -10.88 -15.91
N MET A 215 8.13 -10.34 -15.34
CA MET A 215 6.75 -10.68 -15.70
C MET A 215 6.48 -10.38 -17.17
N ILE A 216 6.81 -9.16 -17.63
CA ILE A 216 6.61 -8.73 -19.02
C ILE A 216 7.35 -9.67 -19.99
N GLU A 217 8.61 -10.00 -19.69
CA GLU A 217 9.40 -10.91 -20.51
C GLU A 217 8.83 -12.33 -20.52
N ALA A 218 8.45 -12.86 -19.35
CA ALA A 218 7.87 -14.19 -19.23
C ALA A 218 6.51 -14.31 -19.95
N VAL A 219 5.64 -13.29 -19.86
CA VAL A 219 4.38 -13.24 -20.60
C VAL A 219 4.64 -13.24 -22.10
N ARG A 220 5.59 -12.43 -22.58
CA ARG A 220 5.98 -12.38 -24.00
C ARG A 220 6.46 -13.73 -24.51
N LEU A 221 7.22 -14.46 -23.69
CA LEU A 221 7.74 -15.79 -24.00
C LEU A 221 6.75 -16.93 -23.67
N ARG A 222 5.53 -16.62 -23.19
CA ARG A 222 4.50 -17.58 -22.77
C ARG A 222 4.98 -18.60 -21.73
N LYS A 223 5.81 -18.12 -20.80
CA LYS A 223 6.41 -18.89 -19.72
C LYS A 223 5.50 -18.91 -18.49
N PRO A 224 5.24 -20.08 -17.84
CA PRO A 224 4.39 -20.15 -16.65
C PRO A 224 4.91 -19.32 -15.47
N GLU A 225 6.21 -19.03 -15.44
CA GLU A 225 6.87 -18.19 -14.45
C GLU A 225 6.31 -16.76 -14.39
N SER A 226 5.62 -16.29 -15.43
CA SER A 226 4.95 -14.98 -15.41
C SER A 226 3.95 -14.86 -14.25
N TYR A 227 3.29 -15.95 -13.86
CA TYR A 227 2.40 -15.99 -12.71
C TYR A 227 3.14 -15.72 -11.39
N ASN A 228 4.36 -16.27 -11.24
CA ASN A 228 5.16 -16.08 -10.04
C ASN A 228 5.59 -14.61 -9.88
N TYR A 229 6.00 -13.97 -10.98
CA TYR A 229 6.34 -12.55 -10.96
C TYR A 229 5.12 -11.67 -10.68
N PHE A 230 3.96 -11.98 -11.27
CA PHE A 230 2.71 -11.29 -10.96
C PHE A 230 2.31 -11.47 -9.48
N LEU A 231 2.49 -12.66 -8.91
CA LEU A 231 2.27 -12.92 -7.49
C LEU A 231 3.18 -12.07 -6.58
N ILE A 232 4.46 -11.92 -6.93
CA ILE A 232 5.38 -11.03 -6.21
C ILE A 232 4.86 -9.59 -6.24
N MET A 233 4.47 -9.09 -7.42
CA MET A 233 3.90 -7.75 -7.57
C MET A 233 2.65 -7.57 -6.70
N MET A 234 1.69 -8.51 -6.74
CA MET A 234 0.45 -8.44 -5.98
C MET A 234 0.68 -8.48 -4.46
N ASN A 235 1.63 -9.29 -3.98
CA ASN A 235 1.99 -9.32 -2.57
C ASN A 235 2.62 -8.01 -2.09
N ARG A 236 3.34 -7.31 -2.96
CA ARG A 236 3.98 -6.03 -2.60
C ARG A 236 2.96 -4.90 -2.46
N ILE A 237 1.88 -4.92 -3.26
CA ILE A 237 0.82 -3.91 -3.19
C ILE A 237 -0.27 -4.24 -2.17
N SER A 238 -0.21 -5.40 -1.49
CA SER A 238 -1.28 -5.85 -0.58
C SER A 238 -1.52 -4.89 0.59
N GLN A 239 -0.49 -4.15 1.01
CA GLN A 239 -0.53 -3.18 2.11
C GLN A 239 -1.02 -1.80 1.68
N LEU A 240 -1.14 -1.54 0.38
CA LEU A 240 -1.66 -0.28 -0.12
C LEU A 240 -3.17 -0.17 0.19
N ASN A 241 -3.69 1.04 0.23
CA ASN A 241 -5.12 1.26 0.25
C ASN A 241 -5.77 0.81 -1.07
N ASP A 242 -7.09 0.68 -1.06
CA ASP A 242 -7.80 0.08 -2.20
C ASP A 242 -7.66 0.89 -3.50
N ALA A 243 -7.65 2.23 -3.42
CA ALA A 243 -7.44 3.08 -4.59
C ALA A 243 -6.05 2.85 -5.22
N ALA A 244 -5.00 2.80 -4.40
CA ALA A 244 -3.64 2.55 -4.86
C ALA A 244 -3.47 1.10 -5.38
N LYS A 245 -4.12 0.12 -4.75
CA LYS A 245 -4.20 -1.27 -5.28
C LYS A 245 -4.83 -1.28 -6.68
N ARG A 246 -6.00 -0.64 -6.87
CA ARG A 246 -6.69 -0.58 -8.18
C ARG A 246 -5.75 -0.03 -9.26
N ASN A 247 -5.07 1.08 -8.99
CA ASN A 247 -4.14 1.70 -9.94
C ASN A 247 -3.00 0.74 -10.34
N LYS A 248 -2.37 0.08 -9.36
CA LYS A 248 -1.28 -0.87 -9.62
C LYS A 248 -1.73 -2.14 -10.32
N ILE A 249 -2.95 -2.61 -10.04
CA ILE A 249 -3.56 -3.75 -10.73
C ILE A 249 -3.80 -3.40 -12.20
N ILE A 250 -4.41 -2.25 -12.48
CA ILE A 250 -4.66 -1.79 -13.86
C ILE A 250 -3.34 -1.71 -14.63
N GLU A 251 -2.32 -1.07 -14.05
CA GLU A 251 -0.98 -0.97 -14.64
C GLU A 251 -0.42 -2.35 -15.00
N ALA A 252 -0.41 -3.28 -14.05
CA ALA A 252 0.12 -4.64 -14.26
C ALA A 252 -0.66 -5.41 -15.34
N LEU A 253 -1.99 -5.31 -15.37
CA LEU A 253 -2.83 -5.99 -16.37
C LEU A 253 -2.65 -5.40 -17.77
N VAL A 254 -2.53 -4.08 -17.90
CA VAL A 254 -2.24 -3.41 -19.18
C VAL A 254 -0.88 -3.86 -19.72
N LEU A 255 0.14 -3.89 -18.87
CA LEU A 255 1.48 -4.37 -19.24
C LEU A 255 1.44 -5.85 -19.69
N SER A 256 0.69 -6.68 -18.97
CA SER A 256 0.51 -8.10 -19.29
C SER A 256 -0.20 -8.29 -20.64
N SER A 257 -1.28 -7.55 -20.88
CA SER A 257 -2.05 -7.59 -22.14
C SER A 257 -1.22 -7.09 -23.33
N HIS A 258 -0.40 -6.07 -23.13
CA HIS A 258 0.52 -5.62 -24.16
C HIS A 258 1.60 -6.68 -24.44
N ALA A 259 2.21 -7.26 -23.40
CA ALA A 259 3.25 -8.27 -23.54
C ALA A 259 2.78 -9.54 -24.24
N SER A 260 1.54 -9.99 -24.01
CA SER A 260 1.00 -11.23 -24.60
C SER A 260 0.78 -11.13 -26.12
N ARG A 261 0.63 -9.91 -26.65
CA ARG A 261 0.34 -9.64 -28.07
C ARG A 261 1.58 -9.53 -28.96
N ILE A 262 2.73 -9.13 -28.41
CA ILE A 262 3.96 -8.88 -29.18
C ILE A 262 4.50 -10.15 -29.89
N GLY A 263 3.98 -11.35 -29.57
CA GLY A 263 4.34 -12.62 -30.21
C GLY A 263 3.25 -13.31 -31.05
N SER A 264 2.08 -12.70 -31.25
CA SER A 264 0.95 -13.30 -32.00
C SER A 264 0.58 -12.48 -33.24
N MET A 265 0.57 -13.12 -34.41
CA MET A 265 0.10 -12.55 -35.69
C MET A 265 -1.42 -12.31 -35.77
N ASN A 266 -2.17 -12.55 -34.69
CA ASN A 266 -3.62 -12.36 -34.66
C ASN A 266 -3.98 -11.15 -33.81
N GLU A 267 -4.59 -10.16 -34.47
CA GLU A 267 -5.42 -9.13 -33.85
C GLU A 267 -6.63 -9.84 -33.21
N MET A 268 -6.50 -10.27 -31.95
CA MET A 268 -7.64 -10.76 -31.15
C MET A 268 -7.78 -9.88 -29.90
N ASP A 269 -9.04 -9.73 -29.49
CA ASP A 269 -9.64 -8.58 -28.80
C ASP A 269 -8.78 -7.88 -27.73
N TYR A 270 -8.74 -6.55 -27.83
CA TYR A 270 -8.23 -5.65 -26.81
C TYR A 270 -8.78 -6.05 -25.43
N PHE A 271 -7.93 -6.18 -24.40
CA PHE A 271 -8.43 -6.34 -23.04
C PHE A 271 -9.22 -5.08 -22.69
N ASP A 272 -10.55 -5.19 -22.74
CA ASP A 272 -11.44 -4.08 -22.49
C ASP A 272 -11.52 -3.82 -20.99
N TYR A 273 -10.50 -3.15 -20.46
CA TYR A 273 -10.49 -2.71 -19.08
C TYR A 273 -11.68 -1.82 -18.75
N THR A 274 -12.24 -1.09 -19.73
CA THR A 274 -13.39 -0.20 -19.51
C THR A 274 -14.65 -0.98 -19.15
N SER A 275 -14.86 -2.15 -19.76
CA SER A 275 -15.95 -3.07 -19.39
C SER A 275 -15.84 -3.58 -17.95
N HIS A 276 -14.63 -3.58 -17.40
CA HIS A 276 -14.33 -4.09 -16.08
C HIS A 276 -14.22 -3.01 -14.99
N ILE A 277 -14.22 -1.72 -15.34
CA ILE A 277 -14.06 -0.62 -14.37
C ILE A 277 -15.13 -0.69 -13.27
N SER A 278 -16.40 -0.90 -13.65
CA SER A 278 -17.50 -0.97 -12.67
C SER A 278 -17.32 -2.11 -11.67
N SER A 279 -16.93 -3.30 -12.17
CA SER A 279 -16.62 -4.45 -11.33
C SER A 279 -15.43 -4.15 -10.43
N LEU A 280 -14.35 -3.59 -11.01
CA LEU A 280 -13.16 -3.25 -10.27
C LEU A 280 -13.48 -2.30 -9.13
N MET A 281 -14.22 -1.21 -9.37
CA MET A 281 -14.59 -0.22 -8.35
C MET A 281 -15.33 -0.87 -7.16
N SER A 282 -16.24 -1.81 -7.38
CA SER A 282 -16.97 -2.44 -6.28
C SER A 282 -16.13 -3.30 -5.29
N LEU A 283 -14.92 -3.72 -5.68
CA LEU A 283 -14.10 -4.65 -4.90
C LEU A 283 -13.27 -3.95 -3.83
N ARG A 284 -12.94 -4.66 -2.73
CA ARG A 284 -12.11 -4.12 -1.64
C ARG A 284 -11.07 -5.12 -1.13
N GLY A 285 -9.98 -4.61 -0.56
CA GLY A 285 -8.96 -5.41 0.12
C GLY A 285 -8.44 -6.61 -0.69
N GLN A 286 -8.60 -7.82 -0.16
CA GLN A 286 -8.14 -9.06 -0.80
C GLN A 286 -8.89 -9.41 -2.09
N GLN A 287 -10.15 -8.98 -2.22
CA GLN A 287 -10.97 -9.27 -3.41
C GLN A 287 -10.36 -8.63 -4.66
N LEU A 288 -9.71 -7.47 -4.52
CA LEU A 288 -8.97 -6.82 -5.59
C LEU A 288 -7.83 -7.68 -6.12
N ILE A 289 -7.07 -8.28 -5.20
CA ILE A 289 -5.93 -9.13 -5.52
C ILE A 289 -6.42 -10.41 -6.21
N GLU A 290 -7.47 -11.04 -5.69
CA GLU A 290 -8.08 -12.23 -6.29
C GLU A 290 -8.60 -11.96 -7.69
N TRP A 291 -9.29 -10.83 -7.88
CA TRP A 291 -9.77 -10.38 -9.18
C TRP A 291 -8.62 -10.13 -10.16
N ALA A 292 -7.54 -9.47 -9.71
CA ALA A 292 -6.35 -9.22 -10.52
C ALA A 292 -5.74 -10.53 -11.03
N PHE A 293 -5.65 -11.56 -10.19
CA PHE A 293 -5.20 -12.89 -10.63
C PHE A 293 -6.12 -13.51 -11.67
N GLN A 294 -7.45 -13.40 -11.52
CA GLN A 294 -8.38 -13.91 -12.55
C GLN A 294 -8.13 -13.24 -13.89
N GLN A 295 -8.06 -11.91 -13.92
CA GLN A 295 -7.84 -11.16 -15.15
C GLN A 295 -6.48 -11.46 -15.77
N PHE A 296 -5.42 -11.58 -14.96
CA PHE A 296 -4.10 -11.92 -15.44
C PHE A 296 -4.07 -13.30 -16.12
N LEU A 297 -4.77 -14.28 -15.56
CA LEU A 297 -4.90 -15.61 -16.14
C LEU A 297 -5.69 -15.62 -17.45
N ASP A 298 -6.76 -14.82 -17.52
CA ASP A 298 -7.56 -14.64 -18.74
C ASP A 298 -6.72 -14.00 -19.85
N ILE A 299 -5.96 -12.94 -19.54
CA ILE A 299 -5.09 -12.21 -20.47
C ILE A 299 -3.95 -13.08 -21.02
N THR A 300 -3.28 -13.82 -20.13
CA THR A 300 -2.12 -14.63 -20.49
C THR A 300 -2.50 -15.98 -21.09
N GLY A 301 -3.79 -16.34 -21.01
CA GLY A 301 -4.28 -17.67 -21.38
C GLY A 301 -3.76 -18.78 -20.48
N GLN A 302 -3.17 -18.44 -19.32
CA GLN A 302 -2.54 -19.41 -18.42
C GLN A 302 -3.53 -20.20 -17.57
N VAL A 303 -4.84 -19.93 -17.61
CA VAL A 303 -5.85 -20.88 -17.10
C VAL A 303 -7.15 -20.87 -17.91
N LYS A 304 -7.43 -21.98 -18.61
CA LYS A 304 -8.81 -22.47 -18.76
C LYS A 304 -9.09 -23.51 -17.67
N LYS A 305 -9.81 -23.09 -16.63
CA LYS A 305 -10.89 -23.78 -15.87
C LYS A 305 -10.93 -23.30 -14.40
N ARG A 306 -12.03 -22.60 -14.04
CA ARG A 306 -12.68 -22.48 -12.71
C ARG A 306 -11.93 -23.26 -11.63
N ASN A 307 -11.15 -22.65 -10.71
CA ASN A 307 -10.62 -23.32 -9.50
C ASN A 307 -9.68 -22.51 -8.55
N THR A 308 -9.80 -21.20 -8.38
CA THR A 308 -8.80 -20.46 -7.55
C THR A 308 -8.93 -20.73 -6.03
N ILE A 309 -10.14 -21.06 -5.54
CA ILE A 309 -10.35 -21.60 -4.18
C ILE A 309 -9.88 -23.07 -4.09
N ASP A 310 -9.77 -23.76 -5.22
CA ASP A 310 -9.37 -25.16 -5.31
C ASP A 310 -7.85 -25.29 -5.52
N TYR A 311 -7.11 -24.28 -5.97
CA TYR A 311 -5.67 -24.42 -6.24
C TYR A 311 -4.82 -24.49 -4.97
N SER A 312 -5.09 -23.64 -3.96
CA SER A 312 -4.41 -23.75 -2.65
C SER A 312 -4.79 -25.06 -1.95
N ASN A 313 -6.06 -25.44 -2.01
CA ASN A 313 -6.54 -26.73 -1.50
C ASN A 313 -5.94 -27.91 -2.27
N LYS A 314 -5.75 -27.80 -3.58
CA LYS A 314 -5.06 -28.80 -4.42
C LYS A 314 -3.59 -28.89 -4.11
N ILE A 315 -2.90 -27.78 -3.84
CA ILE A 315 -1.50 -27.84 -3.40
C ILE A 315 -1.43 -28.57 -2.07
N VAL A 316 -2.30 -28.24 -1.10
CA VAL A 316 -2.35 -28.92 0.19
C VAL A 316 -2.72 -30.40 0.02
N GLN A 317 -3.68 -30.72 -0.84
CA GLN A 317 -4.14 -32.09 -1.10
C GLN A 317 -3.10 -32.92 -1.85
N ALA A 318 -2.47 -32.38 -2.90
CA ALA A 318 -1.37 -33.01 -3.62
C ALA A 318 -0.13 -33.18 -2.74
N THR A 319 0.14 -32.21 -1.84
CA THR A 319 1.19 -32.35 -0.81
C THR A 319 0.84 -33.50 0.13
N LYS A 320 -0.40 -33.62 0.57
CA LYS A 320 -0.86 -34.72 1.42
C LYS A 320 -0.70 -36.06 0.71
N GLU A 321 -1.13 -36.18 -0.54
CA GLU A 321 -1.01 -37.40 -1.35
C GLU A 321 0.45 -37.80 -1.58
N TYR A 322 1.31 -36.82 -1.89
CA TYR A 322 2.74 -37.04 -2.04
C TYR A 322 3.37 -37.55 -0.73
N LEU A 323 3.04 -36.91 0.39
CA LEU A 323 3.52 -37.35 1.70
C LEU A 323 3.00 -38.74 2.05
N GLU A 324 1.74 -39.07 1.78
CA GLU A 324 1.18 -40.40 2.04
C GLU A 324 1.86 -41.50 1.19
N ALA A 325 2.23 -41.20 -0.05
CA ALA A 325 2.92 -42.13 -0.94
C ALA A 325 4.41 -42.30 -0.60
N HIS A 326 5.08 -41.22 -0.17
CA HIS A 326 6.54 -41.18 -0.06
C HIS A 326 7.07 -40.98 1.36
N TYR A 327 6.24 -40.98 2.41
CA TYR A 327 6.67 -40.64 3.78
C TYR A 327 7.86 -41.45 4.31
N THR A 328 8.17 -42.62 3.77
CA THR A 328 9.32 -43.45 4.17
C THR A 328 10.65 -42.98 3.56
N GLU A 329 10.60 -42.14 2.53
CA GLU A 329 11.75 -41.64 1.77
C GLU A 329 12.40 -40.41 2.43
N GLU A 330 13.59 -40.04 1.97
CA GLU A 330 14.27 -38.82 2.40
C GLU A 330 13.76 -37.63 1.56
N ILE A 331 12.72 -36.97 2.06
CA ILE A 331 12.04 -35.87 1.37
C ILE A 331 12.41 -34.54 2.01
N SER A 332 12.89 -33.60 1.19
CA SER A 332 13.10 -32.20 1.56
C SER A 332 11.89 -31.33 1.23
N LEU A 333 11.85 -30.11 1.79
CA LEU A 333 10.78 -29.17 1.47
C LEU A 333 10.83 -28.75 0.00
N GLU A 334 12.05 -28.62 -0.51
CA GLU A 334 12.37 -28.26 -1.88
C GLU A 334 11.83 -29.31 -2.87
N ASP A 335 11.99 -30.60 -2.58
CA ASP A 335 11.48 -31.69 -3.44
C ASP A 335 9.96 -31.62 -3.61
N VAL A 336 9.23 -31.33 -2.52
CA VAL A 336 7.77 -31.26 -2.57
C VAL A 336 7.29 -29.95 -3.18
N ALA A 337 8.01 -28.85 -2.93
CA ALA A 337 7.74 -27.57 -3.55
C ALA A 337 7.94 -27.64 -5.08
N GLU A 338 8.98 -28.35 -5.55
CA GLU A 338 9.20 -28.65 -6.96
C GLU A 338 8.11 -29.56 -7.52
N TYR A 339 7.72 -30.62 -6.80
CA TYR A 339 6.63 -31.52 -7.19
C TYR A 339 5.29 -30.80 -7.39
N VAL A 340 4.96 -29.83 -6.53
CA VAL A 340 3.75 -29.00 -6.66
C VAL A 340 3.97 -27.71 -7.46
N ASN A 341 5.14 -27.55 -8.08
CA ASN A 341 5.55 -26.47 -8.98
C ASN A 341 5.43 -25.05 -8.40
N ILE A 342 5.86 -24.86 -7.16
CA ILE A 342 5.92 -23.56 -6.49
C ILE A 342 7.23 -23.33 -5.75
N SER A 343 7.56 -22.08 -5.42
CA SER A 343 8.80 -21.80 -4.70
C SER A 343 8.80 -22.38 -3.27
N PRO A 344 9.95 -22.85 -2.75
CA PRO A 344 10.08 -23.33 -1.38
C PRO A 344 9.57 -22.33 -0.33
N GLN A 345 9.83 -21.03 -0.53
CA GLN A 345 9.37 -20.00 0.41
C GLN A 345 7.84 -19.82 0.38
N TYR A 346 7.21 -19.91 -0.81
CA TYR A 346 5.75 -19.84 -0.94
C TYR A 346 5.09 -21.10 -0.38
N PHE A 347 5.60 -22.29 -0.72
CA PHE A 347 5.16 -23.56 -0.16
C PHE A 347 5.19 -23.55 1.37
N SER A 348 6.31 -23.13 1.97
CA SER A 348 6.46 -23.06 3.42
C SER A 348 5.41 -22.16 4.09
N LYS A 349 5.15 -20.98 3.51
CA LYS A 349 4.12 -20.06 4.01
C LYS A 349 2.71 -20.62 3.81
N LEU A 350 2.43 -21.22 2.65
CA LEU A 350 1.13 -21.78 2.30
C LEU A 350 0.77 -22.96 3.21
N ILE A 351 1.68 -23.92 3.38
CA ILE A 351 1.47 -25.09 4.25
C ILE A 351 1.30 -24.65 5.71
N LYS A 352 2.12 -23.73 6.21
CA LYS A 352 1.98 -23.21 7.57
C LYS A 352 0.64 -22.49 7.79
N LYS A 353 0.19 -21.72 6.79
CA LYS A 353 -1.10 -21.02 6.84
C LYS A 353 -2.29 -21.97 6.82
N HIS A 354 -2.27 -23.01 5.98
CA HIS A 354 -3.40 -23.92 5.80
C HIS A 354 -3.47 -25.04 6.84
N THR A 355 -2.31 -25.56 7.28
CA THR A 355 -2.26 -26.71 8.20
C THR A 355 -1.97 -26.31 9.65
N GLY A 356 -1.45 -25.10 9.88
CA GLY A 356 -0.95 -24.66 11.19
C GLY A 356 0.43 -25.21 11.54
N PHE A 357 1.01 -26.09 10.73
CA PHE A 357 2.30 -26.73 10.94
C PHE A 357 3.28 -26.38 9.82
N ASN A 358 4.59 -26.37 10.10
CA ASN A 358 5.58 -26.36 9.03
C ASN A 358 5.66 -27.76 8.38
N PHE A 359 6.27 -27.82 7.20
CA PHE A 359 6.43 -29.07 6.43
C PHE A 359 7.08 -30.20 7.23
N ILE A 360 8.18 -29.93 7.93
CA ILE A 360 8.92 -30.93 8.72
C ILE A 360 8.05 -31.49 9.84
N ASP A 361 7.27 -30.63 10.50
CA ASP A 361 6.33 -31.01 11.54
C ASP A 361 5.17 -31.85 10.99
N TRP A 362 4.70 -31.55 9.79
CA TRP A 362 3.64 -32.31 9.13
C TRP A 362 4.11 -33.72 8.74
N LEU A 363 5.27 -33.83 8.07
CA LEU A 363 5.89 -35.12 7.75
C LEU A 363 6.17 -35.94 9.02
N SER A 364 6.69 -35.29 10.07
CA SER A 364 6.95 -35.96 11.35
C SER A 364 5.66 -36.48 12.00
N MET A 365 4.57 -35.72 11.91
CA MET A 365 3.28 -36.14 12.47
C MET A 365 2.70 -37.32 11.71
N LEU A 366 2.82 -37.33 10.37
CA LEU A 366 2.41 -38.46 9.54
C LEU A 366 3.20 -39.74 9.88
N ARG A 367 4.53 -39.64 9.96
CA ARG A 367 5.41 -40.77 10.34
C ARG A 367 5.10 -41.31 11.73
N VAL A 368 4.86 -40.44 12.70
CA VAL A 368 4.50 -40.84 14.08
C VAL A 368 3.13 -41.51 14.10
N ASN A 369 2.15 -41.03 13.34
CA ASN A 369 0.84 -41.67 13.24
C ASN A 369 0.93 -43.08 12.63
N LYS A 370 1.71 -43.24 11.55
CA LYS A 370 1.99 -44.56 10.96
C LYS A 370 2.74 -45.48 11.93
N ALA A 371 3.68 -44.93 12.70
CA ALA A 371 4.38 -45.70 13.72
C ALA A 371 3.43 -46.19 14.82
N LYS A 372 2.45 -45.39 15.25
CA LYS A 372 1.44 -45.84 16.22
C LYS A 372 0.65 -47.04 15.69
N GLU A 373 0.19 -46.98 14.44
CA GLU A 373 -0.54 -48.08 13.78
C GLU A 373 0.30 -49.36 13.75
N LEU A 374 1.59 -49.26 13.41
CA LEU A 374 2.50 -50.41 13.38
C LEU A 374 2.78 -50.97 14.79
N LEU A 375 2.99 -50.11 15.78
CA LEU A 375 3.30 -50.51 17.15
C LEU A 375 2.11 -51.20 17.85
N THR A 376 0.87 -50.96 17.42
CA THR A 376 -0.32 -51.60 18.00
C THR A 376 -0.75 -52.86 17.27
N ASN A 377 -0.46 -52.98 15.96
CA ASN A 377 -1.03 -54.02 15.10
C ASN A 377 -0.02 -55.08 14.65
N SER A 378 1.20 -55.07 15.18
CA SER A 378 2.26 -56.00 14.75
C SER A 378 3.23 -56.38 15.88
N ASN A 379 3.86 -57.55 15.77
CA ASN A 379 4.94 -58.00 16.67
C ASN A 379 6.31 -57.39 16.29
N LEU A 380 6.31 -56.20 15.68
CA LEU A 380 7.53 -55.53 15.24
C LEU A 380 8.25 -54.88 16.42
N THR A 381 9.58 -54.95 16.40
CA THR A 381 10.41 -54.22 17.36
C THR A 381 10.36 -52.72 17.07
N VAL A 382 10.58 -51.89 18.09
CA VAL A 382 10.67 -50.41 17.95
C VAL A 382 11.71 -50.01 16.89
N LYS A 383 12.79 -50.79 16.77
CA LYS A 383 13.84 -50.58 15.78
C LYS A 383 13.35 -50.85 14.35
N GLU A 384 12.59 -51.92 14.14
CA GLU A 384 11.99 -52.22 12.82
C GLU A 384 10.96 -51.15 12.44
N VAL A 385 10.08 -50.76 13.37
CA VAL A 385 9.10 -49.69 13.12
C VAL A 385 9.78 -48.37 12.76
N CYS A 386 10.87 -48.00 13.45
CA CYS A 386 11.65 -46.80 13.14
C CYS A 386 12.07 -46.74 11.66
N TYR A 387 12.66 -47.83 11.16
CA TYR A 387 13.10 -47.88 9.76
C TYR A 387 11.92 -47.92 8.79
N MET A 388 10.87 -48.67 9.12
CA MET A 388 9.67 -48.79 8.28
C MET A 388 8.91 -47.48 8.09
N VAL A 389 9.02 -46.52 9.02
CA VAL A 389 8.38 -45.20 8.89
C VAL A 389 9.33 -44.11 8.38
N GLY A 390 10.54 -44.47 7.94
CA GLY A 390 11.47 -43.54 7.28
C GLY A 390 12.46 -42.82 8.20
N TYR A 391 12.69 -43.30 9.43
CA TYR A 391 13.76 -42.79 10.30
C TYR A 391 14.99 -43.72 10.25
N LYS A 392 16.18 -43.11 10.14
CA LYS A 392 17.48 -43.83 10.11
C LYS A 392 18.07 -44.08 11.50
N ASP A 393 17.61 -43.37 12.53
CA ASP A 393 18.12 -43.47 13.89
C ASP A 393 16.98 -43.75 14.91
N PRO A 394 16.96 -44.95 15.53
CA PRO A 394 15.99 -45.31 16.57
C PRO A 394 15.98 -44.39 17.80
N ASN A 395 17.12 -43.80 18.16
CA ASN A 395 17.21 -42.87 19.30
C ASN A 395 16.56 -41.54 18.97
N TYR A 396 16.83 -41.01 17.77
CA TYR A 396 16.17 -39.81 17.26
C TYR A 396 14.65 -40.01 17.12
N PHE A 397 14.24 -41.14 16.53
CA PHE A 397 12.83 -41.52 16.43
C PHE A 397 12.15 -41.56 17.80
N SER A 398 12.77 -42.21 18.80
CA SER A 398 12.22 -42.30 20.15
C SER A 398 12.02 -40.93 20.81
N ARG A 399 12.93 -39.97 20.57
CA ARG A 399 12.80 -38.59 21.06
C ARG A 399 11.65 -37.84 20.38
N ILE A 400 11.52 -37.96 19.05
CA ILE A 400 10.44 -37.33 18.28
C ILE A 400 9.09 -37.92 18.67
N PHE A 401 8.99 -39.25 18.78
CA PHE A 401 7.79 -39.95 19.19
C PHE A 401 7.36 -39.52 20.60
N LYS A 402 8.29 -39.51 21.57
CA LYS A 402 8.00 -39.00 22.92
C LYS A 402 7.58 -37.55 22.94
N LYS A 403 8.22 -36.68 22.14
CA LYS A 403 7.86 -35.26 22.04
C LYS A 403 6.43 -35.06 21.52
N LYS A 404 5.98 -35.87 20.56
CA LYS A 404 4.66 -35.73 19.91
C LYS A 404 3.55 -36.47 20.67
N ILE A 405 3.84 -37.61 21.29
CA ILE A 405 2.86 -38.51 21.91
C ILE A 405 2.89 -38.47 23.45
N GLY A 406 3.96 -37.93 24.05
CA GLY A 406 4.16 -37.89 25.51
C GLY A 406 4.74 -39.18 26.10
N LEU A 407 4.77 -40.27 25.34
CA LEU A 407 5.29 -41.58 25.73
C LEU A 407 6.39 -42.02 24.77
N THR A 408 7.39 -42.76 25.24
CA THR A 408 8.33 -43.44 24.35
C THR A 408 7.61 -44.56 23.58
N PRO A 409 8.13 -44.99 22.41
CA PRO A 409 7.55 -46.11 21.66
C PRO A 409 7.35 -47.38 22.51
N SER A 410 8.35 -47.73 23.34
CA SER A 410 8.28 -48.90 24.23
C SER A 410 7.21 -48.77 25.31
N GLU A 411 7.06 -47.58 25.91
CA GLU A 411 5.99 -47.28 26.87
C GLU A 411 4.61 -47.31 26.21
N TYR A 412 4.53 -46.83 24.96
CA TYR A 412 3.30 -46.82 24.17
C TYR A 412 2.81 -48.24 23.85
N ILE A 413 3.72 -49.14 23.45
CA ILE A 413 3.41 -50.58 23.29
C ILE A 413 2.87 -51.14 24.60
N LYS A 414 3.65 -51.01 25.69
CA LYS A 414 3.32 -51.59 26.99
C LYS A 414 1.93 -51.15 27.46
N LYS A 415 1.58 -49.87 27.31
CA LYS A 415 0.27 -49.34 27.69
C LYS A 415 -0.89 -49.96 26.89
N ASN A 416 -0.71 -50.17 25.59
CA ASN A 416 -1.74 -50.74 24.72
C ASN A 416 -1.83 -52.28 24.78
N THR A 417 -0.84 -52.98 25.36
CA THR A 417 -0.93 -54.42 25.61
C THR A 417 -1.64 -54.76 26.93
N PHE A 418 -1.80 -53.79 27.84
CA PHE A 418 -2.44 -53.95 29.16
C PHE A 418 -3.79 -53.22 29.29
N SER A 419 -4.33 -52.67 28.19
CA SER A 419 -5.71 -52.15 28.08
C SER A 419 -6.48 -53.05 27.14
#